data_AF-A0A7K7AK15-F1
#
_entry.id   AF-A0A7K7AK15-F1
#
_cell.length_a   1.000
_cell.length_b   1.000
_cell.length_c   1.000
_cell.angle_alpha   90.00
_cell.angle_beta   90.00
_cell.angle_gamma   90.00
#
_symmetry.space_group_name_H-M   'P 1'
#
loop_
_entity.id
_entity.type
_entity.pdbx_description
1 polymer ?
#
loop_
_entity_poly.entity_id
_entity_poly.type
_entity_poly.pdbx_seq_one_letter_code
_entity_poly.pdbx_strand_id
1 'polypeptide(L)'
;EKIPFESPFGTINFLQNYHHILGQKFTAVSVEDCMDSSVPLEAYKWLVCYLLRESDLKLNKEKQAGQSDFEARNNCQVYYCRSLAIAFIEQTVLQRYHDYTHDPSVPSTLQPVLKNLSALYGLWSLSKHLAVLYQGGYVSGEQAGKFIQNAILELCYRLKDDAVALVDVFAPPDFILNSPIGKANGEVIK
;
A
#
# COMPACT_ATOMS: atom_id res chain seq x y z
N GLU A 1 -11.02 16.05 -27.72
CA GLU A 1 -10.59 14.81 -27.03
C GLU A 1 -10.00 15.20 -25.67
N LYS A 2 -10.31 14.47 -24.59
CA LYS A 2 -9.66 14.73 -23.30
C LYS A 2 -8.25 14.14 -23.37
N ILE A 3 -7.23 14.93 -23.02
CA ILE A 3 -5.85 14.45 -22.92
C ILE A 3 -5.83 13.31 -21.89
N PRO A 4 -5.33 12.11 -22.23
CA PRO A 4 -5.26 11.01 -21.29
C PRO A 4 -4.34 11.38 -20.12
N PHE A 5 -4.71 11.00 -18.90
CA PHE A 5 -3.82 11.15 -17.75
C PHE A 5 -2.66 10.16 -17.92
N GLU A 6 -1.50 10.67 -18.32
CA GLU A 6 -0.30 9.88 -18.53
C GLU A 6 0.90 10.52 -17.81
N SER A 7 1.70 9.70 -17.14
CA SER A 7 3.03 10.09 -16.66
C SER A 7 4.10 9.21 -17.31
N PRO A 8 5.36 9.68 -17.42
CA PRO A 8 6.44 8.89 -18.03
C PRO A 8 6.61 7.49 -17.43
N PHE A 9 6.25 7.31 -16.15
CA PHE A 9 6.34 6.05 -15.43
C PHE A 9 4.98 5.35 -15.25
N GLY A 10 3.90 5.89 -15.81
CA GLY A 10 2.57 5.31 -15.70
C GLY A 10 1.90 5.40 -14.32
N THR A 11 2.52 6.10 -13.37
CA THR A 11 2.11 6.17 -11.96
C THR A 11 0.75 6.84 -11.72
N ILE A 12 0.26 7.62 -12.67
CA ILE A 12 -1.05 8.28 -12.59
C ILE A 12 -2.05 7.74 -13.60
N ASN A 13 -1.67 6.74 -14.41
CA ASN A 13 -2.51 6.28 -15.52
C ASN A 13 -3.83 5.68 -15.03
N PHE A 14 -3.86 5.12 -13.82
CA PHE A 14 -5.10 4.61 -13.22
C PHE A 14 -6.16 5.72 -12.98
N LEU A 15 -5.76 6.99 -12.90
CA LEU A 15 -6.69 8.12 -12.77
C LEU A 15 -7.57 8.31 -14.02
N GLN A 16 -7.23 7.71 -15.16
CA GLN A 16 -8.14 7.65 -16.31
C GLN A 16 -9.48 6.97 -15.94
N ASN A 17 -9.44 6.01 -14.99
CA ASN A 17 -10.61 5.29 -14.50
C ASN A 17 -11.16 5.87 -13.19
N TYR A 18 -10.83 7.12 -12.84
CA TYR A 18 -11.14 7.74 -11.55
C TYR A 18 -12.59 7.55 -11.09
N HIS A 19 -13.57 7.81 -11.95
CA HIS A 19 -15.00 7.66 -11.59
C HIS A 19 -15.41 6.20 -11.39
N HIS A 20 -14.86 5.29 -12.19
CA HIS A 20 -15.11 3.87 -12.03
C HIS A 20 -14.53 3.36 -10.70
N ILE A 21 -13.27 3.71 -10.42
CA ILE A 21 -12.56 3.35 -9.19
C ILE A 21 -13.37 3.82 -7.98
N LEU A 22 -13.78 5.10 -7.91
CA LEU A 22 -14.57 5.59 -6.77
C LEU A 22 -15.92 4.88 -6.56
N GLY A 23 -16.48 4.29 -7.62
CA GLY A 23 -17.70 3.49 -7.55
C GLY A 23 -17.52 2.08 -6.99
N GLN A 24 -16.27 1.60 -6.89
CA GLN A 24 -15.96 0.27 -6.38
C GLN A 24 -16.05 0.19 -4.85
N LYS A 25 -16.14 -1.05 -4.37
CA LYS A 25 -16.14 -1.42 -2.95
C LYS A 25 -15.13 -2.53 -2.73
N PHE A 26 -14.81 -2.81 -1.48
CA PHE A 26 -14.01 -3.96 -1.10
C PHE A 26 -14.71 -5.26 -1.51
N THR A 27 -14.04 -6.09 -2.30
CA THR A 27 -14.63 -7.28 -2.95
C THR A 27 -14.19 -8.62 -2.36
N ALA A 28 -13.12 -8.67 -1.56
CA ALA A 28 -12.63 -9.93 -1.01
C ALA A 28 -13.67 -10.56 -0.06
N VAL A 29 -13.95 -11.85 -0.27
CA VAL A 29 -14.98 -12.59 0.47
C VAL A 29 -14.38 -13.60 1.45
N SER A 30 -13.06 -13.75 1.45
CA SER A 30 -12.33 -14.66 2.32
C SER A 30 -10.95 -14.11 2.70
N VAL A 31 -10.31 -14.78 3.67
CA VAL A 31 -8.92 -14.49 4.06
C VAL A 31 -7.94 -14.81 2.92
N GLU A 32 -8.20 -15.88 2.15
CA GLU A 32 -7.34 -16.28 1.03
C GLU A 32 -7.36 -15.23 -0.10
N ASP A 33 -8.55 -14.68 -0.42
CA ASP A 33 -8.65 -13.63 -1.44
C ASP A 33 -7.84 -12.39 -1.06
N CYS A 34 -7.85 -12.00 0.22
CA CYS A 34 -7.08 -10.87 0.71
C CYS A 34 -5.57 -11.04 0.54
N MET A 35 -5.07 -12.28 0.50
CA MET A 35 -3.64 -12.57 0.35
C MET A 35 -3.14 -12.39 -1.09
N ASP A 36 -4.01 -12.08 -2.05
CA ASP A 36 -3.58 -11.60 -3.36
C ASP A 36 -3.24 -10.11 -3.28
N SER A 37 -2.03 -9.72 -3.69
CA SER A 37 -1.56 -8.33 -3.63
C SER A 37 -2.33 -7.36 -4.55
N SER A 38 -3.14 -7.87 -5.49
CA SER A 38 -4.09 -7.06 -6.26
C SER A 38 -5.21 -6.47 -5.39
N VAL A 39 -5.66 -7.17 -4.33
CA VAL A 39 -6.72 -6.68 -3.43
C VAL A 39 -6.31 -5.39 -2.70
N PRO A 40 -5.19 -5.34 -1.94
CA PRO A 40 -4.75 -4.09 -1.34
C PRO A 40 -4.36 -3.05 -2.38
N LEU A 41 -3.90 -3.44 -3.57
CA LEU A 41 -3.57 -2.50 -4.64
C LEU A 41 -4.80 -1.75 -5.17
N GLU A 42 -5.91 -2.44 -5.43
CA GLU A 42 -7.16 -1.80 -5.83
C GLU A 42 -7.73 -0.91 -4.71
N ALA A 43 -7.62 -1.35 -3.45
CA ALA A 43 -7.97 -0.54 -2.30
C ALA A 43 -7.14 0.76 -2.21
N TYR A 44 -5.84 0.69 -2.51
CA TYR A 44 -4.97 1.86 -2.55
C TYR A 44 -5.30 2.80 -3.72
N LYS A 45 -5.59 2.28 -4.92
CA LYS A 45 -6.05 3.10 -6.05
C LYS A 45 -7.33 3.86 -5.67
N TRP A 46 -8.27 3.17 -5.03
CA TRP A 46 -9.47 3.79 -4.48
C TRP A 46 -9.16 4.87 -3.44
N LEU A 47 -8.28 4.58 -2.49
CA LEU A 47 -7.88 5.49 -1.42
C LEU A 47 -7.26 6.77 -1.97
N VAL A 48 -6.38 6.65 -2.97
CA VAL A 48 -5.76 7.81 -3.64
C VAL A 48 -6.82 8.64 -4.35
N CYS A 49 -7.73 8.01 -5.12
CA CYS A 49 -8.83 8.73 -5.77
C CYS A 49 -9.71 9.47 -4.75
N TYR A 50 -10.04 8.82 -3.63
CA TYR A 50 -10.85 9.41 -2.57
C TYR A 50 -10.14 10.60 -1.93
N LEU A 51 -8.91 10.43 -1.47
CA LEU A 51 -8.12 11.49 -0.84
C LEU A 51 -7.84 12.65 -1.81
N LEU A 52 -7.67 12.37 -3.10
CA LEU A 52 -7.52 13.39 -4.14
C LEU A 52 -8.77 14.27 -4.22
N ARG A 53 -9.96 13.65 -4.24
CA ARG A 53 -11.24 14.37 -4.22
C ARG A 53 -11.39 15.25 -2.98
N GLU A 54 -11.16 14.67 -1.81
CA GLU A 54 -11.34 15.39 -0.54
C GLU A 54 -10.33 16.55 -0.42
N SER A 55 -9.10 16.35 -0.90
CA SER A 55 -8.07 17.40 -0.91
C SER A 55 -8.43 18.55 -1.86
N ASP A 56 -8.94 18.23 -3.04
CA ASP A 56 -9.40 19.24 -4.01
C ASP A 56 -10.61 20.03 -3.46
N LEU A 57 -11.60 19.34 -2.90
CA LEU A 57 -12.77 19.98 -2.28
C LEU A 57 -12.38 20.91 -1.14
N LYS A 58 -11.47 20.47 -0.26
CA LYS A 58 -10.96 21.30 0.84
C LYS A 58 -10.20 22.52 0.31
N LEU A 59 -9.30 22.33 -0.66
CA LEU A 59 -8.53 23.44 -1.24
C LEU A 59 -9.45 24.47 -1.91
N ASN A 60 -10.44 24.01 -2.67
CA ASN A 60 -11.41 24.88 -3.33
C ASN A 60 -12.26 25.65 -2.31
N LYS A 61 -12.64 25.02 -1.20
CA LYS A 61 -13.36 25.69 -0.11
C LYS A 61 -12.53 26.81 0.54
N GLU A 62 -11.24 26.58 0.80
CA GLU A 62 -10.35 27.62 1.35
C GLU A 62 -10.19 28.80 0.39
N LYS A 63 -10.02 28.51 -0.91
CA LYS A 63 -9.95 29.56 -1.95
C LYS A 63 -11.24 30.37 -2.06
N GLN A 64 -12.40 29.71 -2.00
CA GLN A 64 -13.70 30.38 -2.00
C GLN A 64 -13.95 31.22 -0.75
N ALA A 65 -13.29 30.89 0.37
CA ALA A 65 -13.30 31.70 1.59
C ALA A 65 -12.40 32.95 1.51
N GLY A 66 -11.76 33.22 0.36
CA GLY A 66 -10.92 34.40 0.14
C GLY A 66 -9.50 34.28 0.71
N GLN A 67 -9.10 33.07 1.15
CA GLN A 67 -7.72 32.81 1.60
C GLN A 67 -6.75 32.98 0.42
N SER A 68 -5.53 33.43 0.71
CA SER A 68 -4.46 33.43 -0.30
C SER A 68 -4.12 31.99 -0.73
N ASP A 69 -3.49 31.84 -1.91
CA ASP A 69 -3.05 30.53 -2.40
C ASP A 69 -2.08 29.83 -1.41
N PHE A 70 -1.27 30.61 -0.68
CA PHE A 70 -0.37 30.09 0.34
C PHE A 70 -1.14 29.54 1.55
N GLU A 71 -2.05 30.34 2.11
CA GLU A 71 -2.86 29.94 3.27
C GLU A 71 -3.77 28.75 2.94
N ALA A 72 -4.43 28.77 1.78
CA ALA A 72 -5.30 27.69 1.33
C ALA A 72 -4.55 26.35 1.24
N ARG A 73 -3.30 26.37 0.74
CA ARG A 73 -2.43 25.18 0.69
C ARG A 73 -2.02 24.73 2.09
N ASN A 74 -1.63 25.65 2.96
CA ASN A 74 -1.25 25.35 4.33
C ASN A 74 -2.42 24.73 5.12
N ASN A 75 -3.62 25.29 5.00
CA ASN A 75 -4.83 24.81 5.69
C ASN A 75 -5.35 23.46 5.15
N CYS A 76 -4.98 23.09 3.93
CA CYS A 76 -5.30 21.79 3.34
C CYS A 76 -4.22 20.72 3.65
N GLN A 77 -3.07 21.09 4.20
CA GLN A 77 -1.91 20.21 4.22
C GLN A 77 -2.06 18.98 5.14
N VAL A 78 -2.38 19.18 6.42
CA VAL A 78 -2.16 18.16 7.47
C VAL A 78 -3.00 16.89 7.27
N TYR A 79 -4.30 17.04 7.04
CA TYR A 79 -5.23 15.91 6.95
C TYR A 79 -5.61 15.51 5.52
N TYR A 80 -5.29 16.35 4.52
CA TYR A 80 -5.65 16.09 3.13
C TYR A 80 -4.40 15.85 2.27
N CYS A 81 -3.67 16.90 1.89
CA CYS A 81 -2.55 16.77 0.94
C CYS A 81 -1.43 15.84 1.45
N ARG A 82 -1.12 15.86 2.75
CA ARG A 82 -0.13 14.96 3.35
C ARG A 82 -0.59 13.50 3.30
N SER A 83 -1.82 13.23 3.68
CA SER A 83 -2.42 11.89 3.65
C SER A 83 -2.44 11.35 2.22
N LEU A 84 -2.86 12.19 1.26
CA LEU A 84 -2.85 11.88 -0.17
C LEU A 84 -1.44 11.53 -0.67
N ALA A 85 -0.43 12.35 -0.33
CA ALA A 85 0.94 12.10 -0.76
C ALA A 85 1.49 10.77 -0.23
N ILE A 86 1.22 10.45 1.04
CA ILE A 86 1.63 9.18 1.64
C ILE A 86 0.93 8.00 0.95
N ALA A 87 -0.40 8.06 0.82
CA ALA A 87 -1.17 6.99 0.16
C ALA A 87 -0.74 6.79 -1.30
N PHE A 88 -0.41 7.87 -2.01
CA PHE A 88 0.08 7.80 -3.39
C PHE A 88 1.44 7.10 -3.50
N ILE A 89 2.38 7.41 -2.60
CA ILE A 89 3.70 6.78 -2.61
C ILE A 89 3.58 5.30 -2.23
N GLU A 90 2.79 4.96 -1.20
CA GLU A 90 2.54 3.58 -0.81
C GLU A 90 1.87 2.78 -1.93
N GLN A 91 0.86 3.36 -2.61
CA GLN A 91 0.23 2.76 -3.79
C GLN A 91 1.26 2.51 -4.90
N THR A 92 2.16 3.48 -5.15
CA THR A 92 3.20 3.35 -6.17
C THR A 92 4.17 2.22 -5.84
N VAL A 93 4.64 2.14 -4.58
CA VAL A 93 5.52 1.06 -4.12
C VAL A 93 4.83 -0.29 -4.25
N LEU A 94 3.57 -0.40 -3.82
CA LEU A 94 2.80 -1.63 -3.92
C LEU A 94 2.56 -2.06 -5.37
N GLN A 95 2.23 -1.12 -6.27
CA GLN A 95 2.08 -1.41 -7.70
C GLN A 95 3.37 -1.99 -8.28
N ARG A 96 4.52 -1.36 -8.02
CA ARG A 96 5.81 -1.87 -8.51
C ARG A 96 6.15 -3.24 -7.97
N TYR A 97 5.85 -3.48 -6.70
CA TYR A 97 6.10 -4.78 -6.10
C TYR A 97 5.15 -5.85 -6.66
N HIS A 98 3.87 -5.53 -6.82
CA HIS A 98 2.89 -6.40 -7.47
C HIS A 98 3.35 -6.76 -8.90
N ASP A 99 3.67 -5.76 -9.72
CA ASP A 99 4.14 -5.96 -11.10
C ASP A 99 5.38 -6.86 -11.14
N TYR A 100 6.38 -6.58 -10.29
CA TYR A 100 7.61 -7.37 -10.22
C TYR A 100 7.33 -8.83 -9.88
N THR A 101 6.49 -9.09 -8.86
CA THR A 101 6.20 -10.47 -8.42
C THR A 101 5.32 -11.27 -9.36
N HIS A 102 4.64 -10.59 -10.30
CA HIS A 102 3.83 -11.21 -11.35
C HIS A 102 4.55 -11.28 -12.70
N ASP A 103 5.76 -10.73 -12.81
CA ASP A 103 6.56 -10.78 -14.02
C ASP A 103 7.02 -12.22 -14.31
N PRO A 104 6.78 -12.74 -15.54
CA PRO A 104 7.20 -14.09 -15.92
C PRO A 104 8.71 -14.35 -15.83
N SER A 105 9.54 -13.31 -15.79
CA SER A 105 10.99 -13.40 -15.63
C SER A 105 11.43 -13.78 -14.22
N VAL A 106 10.57 -13.60 -13.20
CA VAL A 106 10.89 -14.01 -11.83
C VAL A 106 10.86 -15.53 -11.72
N PRO A 107 11.90 -16.18 -11.17
CA PRO A 107 11.93 -17.64 -11.01
C PRO A 107 10.69 -18.18 -10.28
N SER A 108 10.07 -19.21 -10.84
CA SER A 108 8.83 -19.80 -10.30
C SER A 108 8.96 -20.34 -8.88
N THR A 109 10.18 -20.71 -8.46
CA THR A 109 10.48 -21.14 -7.08
C THR A 109 10.47 -19.98 -6.07
N LEU A 110 10.77 -18.75 -6.51
CA LEU A 110 10.81 -17.56 -5.66
C LEU A 110 9.50 -16.76 -5.71
N GLN A 111 8.73 -16.87 -6.80
CA GLN A 111 7.48 -16.14 -6.94
C GLN A 111 6.51 -16.29 -5.75
N PRO A 112 6.27 -17.49 -5.17
CA PRO A 112 5.32 -17.63 -4.07
C PRO A 112 5.70 -16.82 -2.82
N VAL A 113 6.96 -16.89 -2.38
CA VAL A 113 7.43 -16.15 -1.19
C VAL A 113 7.43 -14.65 -1.44
N LEU A 114 7.82 -14.20 -2.64
CA LEU A 114 7.80 -12.79 -2.99
C LEU A 114 6.37 -12.23 -3.10
N LYS A 115 5.41 -13.00 -3.63
CA LYS A 115 3.99 -12.63 -3.65
C LYS A 115 3.41 -12.51 -2.24
N ASN A 116 3.75 -13.45 -1.34
CA ASN A 116 3.35 -13.36 0.07
C ASN A 116 3.90 -12.09 0.74
N LEU A 117 5.16 -11.72 0.48
CA LEU A 117 5.75 -10.48 0.98
C LEU A 117 5.06 -9.23 0.39
N SER A 118 4.74 -9.24 -0.91
CA SER A 118 4.02 -8.16 -1.58
C SER A 118 2.63 -7.95 -0.97
N ALA A 119 1.88 -9.03 -0.76
CA ALA A 119 0.58 -9.00 -0.11
C ALA A 119 0.67 -8.54 1.35
N LEU A 120 1.66 -9.03 2.11
CA LEU A 120 1.85 -8.66 3.50
C LEU A 120 2.15 -7.16 3.62
N TYR A 121 3.06 -6.64 2.79
CA TYR A 121 3.36 -5.21 2.73
C TYR A 121 2.11 -4.38 2.40
N GLY A 122 1.35 -4.81 1.38
CA GLY A 122 0.13 -4.13 0.93
C GLY A 122 -0.92 -4.08 2.02
N LEU A 123 -1.29 -5.22 2.60
CA LEU A 123 -2.31 -5.32 3.64
C LEU A 123 -1.90 -4.62 4.94
N TRP A 124 -0.65 -4.81 5.41
CA TRP A 124 -0.18 -4.18 6.64
C TRP A 124 -0.14 -2.66 6.50
N SER A 125 0.32 -2.12 5.37
CA SER A 125 0.33 -0.68 5.12
C SER A 125 -1.11 -0.15 4.98
N LEU A 126 -1.97 -0.84 4.22
CA LEU A 126 -3.37 -0.46 4.05
C LEU A 126 -4.15 -0.45 5.37
N SER A 127 -3.83 -1.35 6.30
CA SER A 127 -4.50 -1.46 7.60
C SER A 127 -4.47 -0.14 8.40
N LYS A 128 -3.42 0.68 8.21
CA LYS A 128 -3.27 2.00 8.83
C LYS A 128 -4.25 3.03 8.28
N HIS A 129 -4.78 2.81 7.07
CA HIS A 129 -5.73 3.67 6.38
C HIS A 129 -7.17 3.15 6.47
N LEU A 130 -7.44 2.07 7.22
CA LEU A 130 -8.77 1.48 7.31
C LEU A 130 -9.84 2.49 7.71
N ALA A 131 -9.55 3.36 8.68
CA ALA A 131 -10.49 4.40 9.11
C ALA A 131 -10.95 5.29 7.94
N VAL A 132 -10.04 5.67 7.05
CA VAL A 132 -10.35 6.50 5.87
C VAL A 132 -11.14 5.71 4.83
N LEU A 133 -10.80 4.44 4.61
CA LEU A 133 -11.52 3.55 3.71
C LEU A 133 -12.98 3.31 4.17
N TYR A 134 -13.20 3.20 5.48
CA TYR A 134 -14.54 3.15 6.08
C TYR A 134 -15.27 4.49 5.96
N GLN A 135 -14.59 5.59 6.30
CA GLN A 135 -15.17 6.94 6.22
C GLN A 135 -15.66 7.28 4.81
N GLY A 136 -14.87 6.96 3.79
CA GLY A 136 -15.25 7.19 2.40
C GLY A 136 -16.11 6.06 1.80
N GLY A 137 -16.43 5.03 2.59
CA GLY A 137 -17.37 3.98 2.26
C GLY A 137 -16.86 2.90 1.31
N TYR A 138 -15.57 2.79 1.05
CA TYR A 138 -15.00 1.66 0.28
C TYR A 138 -15.20 0.34 1.03
N VAL A 139 -14.96 0.38 2.33
CA VAL A 139 -15.17 -0.74 3.24
C VAL A 139 -16.44 -0.48 4.07
N SER A 140 -17.22 -1.53 4.29
CA SER A 140 -18.42 -1.50 5.13
C SER A 140 -18.54 -2.79 5.95
N GLY A 141 -19.17 -2.70 7.12
CA GLY A 141 -19.34 -3.83 8.02
C GLY A 141 -18.05 -4.28 8.70
N GLU A 142 -18.15 -5.29 9.57
CA GLU A 142 -17.01 -5.76 10.36
C GLU A 142 -16.08 -6.73 9.60
N GLN A 143 -16.59 -7.38 8.57
CA GLN A 143 -15.93 -8.56 8.01
C GLN A 143 -14.63 -8.24 7.26
N ALA A 144 -14.62 -7.14 6.50
CA ALA A 144 -13.45 -6.75 5.72
C ALA A 144 -12.24 -6.41 6.61
N GLY A 145 -12.45 -5.69 7.71
CA GLY A 145 -11.40 -5.43 8.70
C GLY A 145 -10.85 -6.72 9.32
N LYS A 146 -11.73 -7.67 9.67
CA LYS A 146 -11.32 -9.00 10.17
C LYS A 146 -10.55 -9.80 9.12
N PHE A 147 -10.97 -9.77 7.85
CA PHE A 147 -10.26 -10.45 6.78
C PHE A 147 -8.84 -9.91 6.58
N ILE A 148 -8.66 -8.58 6.58
CA ILE A 148 -7.34 -7.96 6.45
C ILE A 148 -6.44 -8.37 7.62
N GLN A 149 -6.94 -8.30 8.86
CA GLN A 149 -6.18 -8.69 10.05
C GLN A 149 -5.78 -10.17 10.02
N ASN A 150 -6.72 -11.07 9.69
CA ASN A 150 -6.45 -12.49 9.62
C ASN A 150 -5.50 -12.85 8.46
N ALA A 151 -5.61 -12.18 7.32
CA ALA A 151 -4.71 -12.37 6.19
C ALA A 151 -3.28 -11.95 6.54
N ILE A 152 -3.10 -10.85 7.28
CA ILE A 152 -1.77 -10.45 7.79
C ILE A 152 -1.18 -11.54 8.68
N LEU A 153 -1.97 -12.09 9.62
CA LEU A 153 -1.50 -13.15 10.51
C LEU A 153 -1.13 -14.43 9.76
N GLU A 154 -1.95 -14.83 8.79
CA GLU A 154 -1.70 -15.99 7.94
C GLU A 154 -0.45 -15.80 7.07
N LEU A 155 -0.25 -14.62 6.48
CA LEU A 155 0.96 -14.32 5.72
C LEU A 155 2.21 -14.35 6.61
N CYS A 156 2.15 -13.81 7.82
CA CYS A 156 3.23 -13.93 8.80
C CYS A 156 3.54 -15.40 9.13
N TYR A 157 2.51 -16.23 9.25
CA TYR A 157 2.68 -17.68 9.48
C TYR A 157 3.35 -18.36 8.28
N ARG A 158 2.90 -18.07 7.05
CA ARG A 158 3.47 -18.62 5.81
C ARG A 158 4.93 -18.19 5.58
N LEU A 159 5.29 -16.98 5.98
CA LEU A 159 6.63 -16.41 5.78
C LEU A 159 7.62 -16.75 6.90
N LYS A 160 7.16 -17.33 8.02
CA LYS A 160 7.99 -17.58 9.20
C LYS A 160 9.22 -18.42 8.87
N ASP A 161 9.05 -19.50 8.11
CA ASP A 161 10.12 -20.46 7.84
C ASP A 161 11.15 -19.92 6.83
N ASP A 162 10.75 -18.97 5.98
CA ASP A 162 11.63 -18.28 5.02
C ASP A 162 12.30 -17.03 5.62
N ALA A 163 11.85 -16.56 6.80
CA ALA A 163 12.22 -15.25 7.34
C ALA A 163 13.74 -15.06 7.50
N VAL A 164 14.46 -16.10 7.97
CA VAL A 164 15.93 -16.05 8.12
C VAL A 164 16.60 -15.95 6.74
N ALA A 165 16.23 -16.83 5.81
CA ALA A 165 16.79 -16.84 4.45
C ALA A 165 16.54 -15.52 3.70
N LEU A 166 15.36 -14.91 3.88
CA LEU A 166 15.02 -13.61 3.29
C LEU A 166 15.89 -12.47 3.82
N VAL A 167 16.25 -12.50 5.10
CA VAL A 167 17.15 -11.51 5.71
C VAL A 167 18.59 -11.76 5.30
N ASP A 168 19.01 -13.03 5.24
CA ASP A 168 20.39 -13.43 4.90
C ASP A 168 20.82 -12.95 3.51
N VAL A 169 19.89 -12.89 2.54
CA VAL A 169 20.18 -12.37 1.18
C VAL A 169 20.64 -10.91 1.19
N PHE A 170 20.23 -10.12 2.19
CA PHE A 170 20.60 -8.71 2.34
C PHE A 170 21.59 -8.45 3.48
N ALA A 171 21.86 -9.45 4.33
CA ALA A 171 22.68 -9.28 5.51
C ALA A 171 24.13 -8.95 5.13
N PRO A 172 24.68 -7.82 5.62
CA PRO A 172 26.09 -7.54 5.44
C PRO A 172 26.93 -8.49 6.30
N PRO A 173 28.23 -8.67 6.02
CA PRO A 173 29.11 -9.47 6.86
C PRO A 173 29.04 -9.06 8.34
N ASP A 174 29.21 -10.01 9.26
CA ASP A 174 29.13 -9.80 10.71
C ASP A 174 30.00 -8.62 11.20
N PHE A 175 31.15 -8.39 10.57
CA PHE A 175 32.02 -7.24 10.85
C PHE A 175 31.34 -5.89 10.62
N ILE A 176 30.56 -5.77 9.55
CA ILE A 176 29.79 -4.57 9.21
C ILE A 176 28.52 -4.50 10.06
N LEU A 177 27.85 -5.64 10.25
CA LEU A 177 26.62 -5.71 11.04
C LEU A 177 26.86 -5.34 12.51
N ASN A 178 28.02 -5.73 13.05
CA ASN A 178 28.50 -5.42 14.40
C ASN A 178 27.42 -5.59 15.48
N SER A 179 26.61 -6.64 15.35
CA SER A 179 25.45 -6.92 16.19
C SER A 179 25.58 -8.30 16.83
N PRO A 180 25.76 -8.40 18.16
CA PRO A 180 25.83 -9.69 18.86
C PRO A 180 24.60 -10.56 18.68
N ILE A 181 23.41 -9.97 18.52
CA ILE A 181 22.13 -10.67 18.31
C ILE A 181 21.85 -11.00 16.83
N GLY A 182 22.63 -10.45 15.90
CA GLY A 182 22.43 -10.60 14.46
C GLY A 182 23.51 -11.42 13.75
N LYS A 183 24.40 -12.07 14.50
CA LYS A 183 25.47 -12.88 13.90
C LYS A 183 24.91 -13.98 13.01
N ALA A 184 25.52 -14.17 11.84
CA ALA A 184 25.14 -15.21 10.89
C ALA A 184 25.17 -16.64 11.48
N ASN A 185 26.02 -16.89 12.49
CA ASN A 185 26.13 -18.20 13.14
C ASN A 185 25.12 -18.44 14.27
N GLY A 186 24.25 -17.47 14.60
CA GLY A 186 23.24 -17.60 15.66
C GLY A 186 23.80 -17.66 17.09
N GLU A 187 25.11 -17.48 17.30
CA GLU A 187 25.74 -17.51 18.62
C GLU A 187 25.59 -16.17 19.34
N VAL A 188 24.41 -15.97 19.93
CA VAL A 188 24.06 -14.75 20.68
C VAL A 188 24.66 -14.72 22.09
N ILE A 189 24.78 -15.89 22.73
CA ILE A 189 25.29 -16.02 24.10
C ILE A 189 26.53 -16.91 24.05
N LYS A 190 27.65 -16.43 24.60
CA LYS A 190 28.82 -17.25 24.94
C LYS A 190 28.79 -17.63 26.41
#